data_AF-A0AAE0CFG3-F1
#
_entry.id   AF-A0AAE0CFG3-F1
#
_cell.length_a   1.000
_cell.length_b   1.000
_cell.length_c   1.000
_cell.angle_alpha   90.00
_cell.angle_beta   90.00
_cell.angle_gamma   90.00
#
_symmetry.space_group_name_H-M   'P 1'
#
loop_
_entity.id
_entity.type
_entity.pdbx_description
1 polymer ?
#
loop_
_entity_poly.entity_id
_entity_poly.type
_entity_poly.pdbx_seq_one_letter_code
_entity_poly.pdbx_strand_id
1 'polypeptide(L)'
;MEGYAQMGGDDRVIAVAHSLRLLLVVSVLPFLFRLFLSAGGSPTQGVSAQAFVPLGLLDACSLIVCAAVGPFLGKRLQLPAPFLLGPMLVSASAHLAGIVEARPPQAVVWAAQAVLGGGIGCRFVGVAVSQIVDVAKAASGSCLISLSTAAIAATLIHPVAQVTWPVLLLAYSPGGITEMTLLALSLGQDAAFVATHHALRVILLCTMTPFLFKAVKPKEQ
;
A
#
# COMPACT_ATOMS: atom_id res chain seq x y z
N MET A 1 -8.13 22.79 9.97
CA MET A 1 -8.63 22.12 8.74
C MET A 1 -9.50 23.07 7.89
N GLU A 2 -9.61 24.35 8.26
CA GLU A 2 -10.41 25.38 7.56
C GLU A 2 -9.68 26.07 6.39
N GLY A 3 -8.38 25.80 6.18
CA GLY A 3 -7.57 26.51 5.17
C GLY A 3 -7.79 26.09 3.72
N TYR A 4 -8.34 24.89 3.46
CA TYR A 4 -8.52 24.40 2.08
C TYR A 4 -9.82 24.89 1.42
N ALA A 5 -10.88 25.11 2.20
CA ALA A 5 -12.15 25.67 1.71
C ALA A 5 -11.99 27.11 1.18
N GLN A 6 -10.97 27.84 1.64
CA GLN A 6 -10.67 29.21 1.20
C GLN A 6 -9.97 29.29 -0.17
N MET A 7 -9.45 28.17 -0.70
CA MET A 7 -8.78 28.12 -2.02
C MET A 7 -9.64 27.50 -3.13
N GLY A 8 -10.94 27.26 -2.90
CA GLY A 8 -11.88 26.80 -3.93
C GLY A 8 -11.68 25.34 -4.40
N GLY A 9 -10.91 24.53 -3.67
CA GLY A 9 -10.72 23.11 -3.97
C GLY A 9 -11.89 22.27 -3.45
N ASP A 10 -12.57 21.53 -4.33
CA ASP A 10 -13.59 20.56 -3.94
C ASP A 10 -12.91 19.32 -3.34
N ASP A 11 -13.08 19.13 -2.03
CA ASP A 11 -12.55 17.98 -1.27
C ASP A 11 -12.93 16.64 -1.92
N ARG A 12 -14.09 16.58 -2.56
CA ARG A 12 -14.55 15.39 -3.28
C ARG A 12 -13.70 15.14 -4.52
N VAL A 13 -13.36 16.19 -5.27
CA VAL A 13 -12.47 16.10 -6.44
C VAL A 13 -11.07 15.68 -6.03
N ILE A 14 -10.54 16.20 -4.92
CA ILE A 14 -9.23 15.80 -4.38
C ILE A 14 -9.25 14.31 -3.99
N ALA A 15 -10.28 13.87 -3.27
CA ALA A 15 -10.43 12.47 -2.86
C ALA A 15 -10.56 11.52 -4.06
N VAL A 16 -11.34 11.90 -5.07
CA VAL A 16 -11.52 11.12 -6.31
C VAL A 16 -10.21 11.08 -7.09
N ALA A 17 -9.51 12.20 -7.26
CA ALA A 17 -8.21 12.24 -7.94
C ALA A 17 -7.16 11.37 -7.24
N HIS A 18 -7.12 11.39 -5.91
CA HIS A 18 -6.21 10.55 -5.14
C HIS A 18 -6.54 9.06 -5.28
N SER A 19 -7.83 8.70 -5.15
CA SER A 19 -8.29 7.32 -5.29
C SER A 19 -8.05 6.78 -6.70
N LEU A 20 -8.27 7.62 -7.70
CA LEU A 20 -8.06 7.27 -9.10
C LEU A 20 -6.58 7.07 -9.42
N ARG A 21 -5.69 7.89 -8.86
CA ARG A 21 -4.24 7.65 -8.97
C ARG A 21 -3.85 6.29 -8.37
N LEU A 22 -4.34 5.96 -7.18
CA LEU A 22 -4.08 4.65 -6.57
C LEU A 22 -4.59 3.51 -7.44
N LEU A 23 -5.80 3.63 -7.98
CA LEU A 23 -6.41 2.67 -8.88
C LEU A 23 -5.58 2.47 -10.16
N LEU A 24 -5.15 3.57 -10.78
CA LEU A 24 -4.31 3.54 -11.99
C LEU A 24 -2.98 2.83 -11.72
N VAL A 25 -2.29 3.18 -10.63
CA VAL A 25 -1.01 2.55 -10.26
C VAL A 25 -1.21 1.04 -10.02
N VAL A 26 -2.18 0.65 -9.18
CA VAL A 26 -2.48 -0.75 -8.87
C VAL A 26 -2.86 -1.55 -10.13
N SER A 27 -3.52 -0.93 -11.10
CA SER A 27 -3.94 -1.60 -12.34
C SER A 27 -2.80 -1.68 -13.37
N VAL A 28 -1.95 -0.65 -13.45
CA VAL A 28 -0.86 -0.56 -14.42
C VAL A 28 0.33 -1.44 -14.03
N LEU A 29 0.70 -1.51 -12.74
CA LEU A 29 1.86 -2.31 -12.29
C LEU A 29 1.82 -3.79 -12.69
N PRO A 30 0.73 -4.56 -12.45
CA PRO A 30 0.69 -5.96 -12.85
C PRO A 30 0.76 -6.13 -14.37
N PHE A 31 0.17 -5.20 -15.14
CA PHE A 31 0.27 -5.20 -16.59
C PHE A 31 1.71 -4.90 -17.06
N LEU A 32 2.35 -3.92 -16.43
CA LEU A 32 3.75 -3.57 -16.68
C LEU A 32 4.66 -4.76 -16.38
N PHE A 33 4.50 -5.42 -15.23
CA PHE A 33 5.27 -6.63 -14.93
C PHE A 33 5.00 -7.75 -15.92
N ARG A 34 3.75 -7.98 -16.34
CA ARG A 34 3.45 -8.98 -17.36
C ARG A 34 4.16 -8.67 -18.67
N LEU A 35 4.18 -7.41 -19.11
CA LEU A 35 4.80 -7.00 -20.36
C LEU A 35 6.33 -7.04 -20.31
N PHE A 36 6.93 -6.55 -19.22
CA PHE A 36 8.38 -6.48 -19.05
C PHE A 36 9.02 -7.82 -18.64
N LEU A 37 8.38 -8.63 -17.78
CA LEU A 37 8.93 -9.94 -17.41
C LEU A 37 8.78 -10.94 -18.57
N SER A 38 7.69 -10.90 -19.36
CA SER A 38 7.56 -11.74 -20.56
C SER A 38 8.58 -11.42 -21.66
N ALA A 39 9.24 -10.25 -21.62
CA ALA A 39 10.21 -9.83 -22.63
C ALA A 39 11.68 -10.15 -22.29
N GLY A 40 12.01 -10.57 -21.06
CA GLY A 40 13.42 -10.79 -20.71
C GLY A 40 13.75 -11.37 -19.32
N GLY A 41 12.78 -11.76 -18.51
CA GLY A 41 13.03 -12.39 -17.21
C GLY A 41 12.43 -13.78 -17.19
N SER A 42 13.20 -14.78 -16.74
CA SER A 42 12.65 -16.09 -16.37
C SER A 42 11.38 -15.85 -15.53
N PRO A 43 10.29 -16.61 -15.75
CA PRO A 43 9.11 -16.49 -14.92
C PRO A 43 9.60 -16.62 -13.48
N THR A 44 9.58 -15.53 -12.70
CA THR A 44 9.57 -15.65 -11.26
C THR A 44 8.39 -16.55 -11.02
N GLN A 45 8.68 -17.81 -10.64
CA GLN A 45 7.68 -18.83 -10.43
C GLN A 45 6.64 -18.16 -9.54
N GLY A 46 5.52 -17.73 -10.15
CA GLY A 46 4.38 -17.26 -9.39
C GLY A 46 4.14 -18.40 -8.44
N VAL A 47 4.18 -18.11 -7.13
CA VAL A 47 4.05 -19.10 -6.08
C VAL A 47 2.98 -20.07 -6.56
N SER A 48 3.42 -21.26 -6.95
CA SER A 48 2.54 -22.32 -7.41
C SER A 48 1.41 -22.32 -6.41
N ALA A 49 0.15 -22.18 -6.85
CA ALA A 49 -1.00 -22.06 -5.98
C ALA A 49 -0.83 -23.04 -4.82
N GLN A 50 -0.30 -22.55 -3.70
CA GLN A 50 0.24 -23.46 -2.70
C GLN A 50 -1.01 -24.12 -2.16
N ALA A 51 -1.06 -25.45 -2.32
CA ALA A 51 -2.16 -26.26 -1.87
C ALA A 51 -2.59 -25.75 -0.50
N PHE A 52 -3.91 -25.61 -0.28
CA PHE A 52 -4.48 -25.19 0.99
C PHE A 52 -3.75 -25.89 2.13
N VAL A 53 -2.74 -25.24 2.71
CA VAL A 53 -2.08 -25.76 3.90
C VAL A 53 -3.09 -25.44 4.98
N PRO A 54 -3.75 -26.45 5.57
CA PRO A 54 -4.69 -26.17 6.65
C PRO A 54 -3.91 -25.43 7.73
N LEU A 55 -4.34 -24.20 8.03
CA LEU A 55 -3.77 -23.49 9.16
C LEU A 55 -3.98 -24.35 10.40
N GLY A 56 -2.92 -24.54 11.19
CA GLY A 56 -3.09 -25.04 12.53
C GLY A 56 -4.09 -24.13 13.26
N LEU A 57 -4.97 -24.73 14.08
CA LEU A 57 -5.93 -23.95 14.87
C LEU A 57 -5.20 -22.87 15.72
N LEU A 58 -3.98 -23.19 16.17
CA LEU A 58 -3.07 -22.29 16.86
C LEU A 58 -2.70 -21.06 16.02
N ASP A 59 -2.36 -21.24 14.74
CA ASP A 59 -1.99 -20.16 13.82
C ASP A 59 -3.19 -19.27 13.48
N ALA A 60 -4.36 -19.86 13.30
CA ALA A 60 -5.59 -19.10 13.09
C ALA A 60 -5.91 -18.25 14.33
N CYS A 61 -5.82 -18.84 15.53
CA CYS A 61 -6.01 -18.12 16.79
C CYS A 61 -4.98 -17.01 16.97
N SER A 62 -3.70 -17.24 16.66
CA SER A 62 -2.65 -16.25 16.81
C SER A 62 -2.86 -15.05 15.87
N LEU A 63 -3.26 -15.28 14.62
CA LEU A 63 -3.63 -14.22 13.69
C LEU A 63 -4.84 -13.40 14.16
N ILE A 64 -5.87 -14.05 14.70
CA ILE A 64 -7.05 -13.38 15.26
C ILE A 64 -6.65 -12.53 16.48
N VAL A 65 -5.80 -13.06 17.36
CA VAL A 65 -5.28 -12.33 18.51
C VAL A 65 -4.47 -11.11 18.05
N CYS A 66 -3.62 -11.26 17.04
CA CYS A 66 -2.88 -10.12 16.47
C CYS A 66 -3.84 -9.05 15.92
N ALA A 67 -4.90 -9.46 15.21
CA ALA A 67 -5.90 -8.56 14.65
C ALA A 67 -6.75 -7.86 15.72
N ALA A 68 -7.00 -8.51 16.87
CA ALA A 68 -7.79 -7.94 17.97
C ALA A 68 -6.97 -7.05 18.91
N VAL A 69 -5.76 -7.49 19.29
CA VAL A 69 -4.87 -6.77 20.21
C VAL A 69 -4.15 -5.62 19.51
N GLY A 70 -3.79 -5.82 18.25
CA GLY A 70 -3.06 -4.86 17.42
C GLY A 70 -3.65 -3.44 17.45
N PRO A 71 -4.95 -3.23 17.14
CA PRO A 71 -5.55 -1.91 17.11
C PRO A 71 -5.59 -1.25 18.49
N PHE A 72 -5.80 -2.04 19.56
CA PHE A 72 -5.77 -1.54 20.93
C PHE A 72 -4.38 -1.03 21.29
N LEU A 73 -3.34 -1.82 21.01
CA LEU A 73 -1.95 -1.44 21.24
C LEU A 73 -1.55 -0.24 20.36
N GLY A 74 -1.95 -0.24 19.09
CA GLY A 74 -1.68 0.84 18.15
C GLY A 74 -2.30 2.17 18.59
N LYS A 75 -3.51 2.15 19.15
CA LYS A 75 -4.14 3.34 19.77
C LYS A 75 -3.38 3.81 21.00
N ARG A 76 -2.97 2.88 21.87
CA ARG A 76 -2.20 3.21 23.09
C ARG A 76 -0.83 3.83 22.78
N LEU A 77 -0.19 3.37 21.70
CA LEU A 77 1.08 3.90 21.19
C LEU A 77 0.92 5.15 20.31
N GLN A 78 -0.31 5.66 20.13
CA GLN A 78 -0.61 6.83 19.30
C GLN A 78 -0.08 6.72 17.86
N LEU A 79 -0.13 5.51 17.28
CA LEU A 79 0.32 5.31 15.91
C LEU A 79 -0.61 6.05 14.92
N PRO A 80 -0.08 6.61 13.82
CA PRO A 80 -0.85 7.40 12.86
C PRO A 80 -1.96 6.61 12.14
N ALA A 81 -1.78 5.29 12.00
CA ALA A 81 -2.76 4.38 11.45
C ALA A 81 -2.91 3.17 12.39
N PRO A 82 -3.58 3.33 13.56
CA PRO A 82 -3.49 2.35 14.64
C PRO A 82 -4.15 1.02 14.29
N PHE A 83 -5.20 1.04 13.46
CA PHE A 83 -5.87 -0.16 12.96
C PHE A 83 -5.08 -0.93 11.89
N LEU A 84 -4.00 -0.35 11.36
CA LEU A 84 -3.14 -0.97 10.34
C LEU A 84 -1.77 -1.29 10.92
N LEU A 85 -1.06 -0.26 11.41
CA LEU A 85 0.27 -0.39 12.00
C LEU A 85 0.25 -1.20 13.30
N GLY A 86 -0.83 -1.11 14.09
CA GLY A 86 -0.97 -1.87 15.32
C GLY A 86 -0.94 -3.40 15.09
N PRO A 87 -1.88 -3.95 14.30
CA PRO A 87 -1.83 -5.36 13.91
C PRO A 87 -0.53 -5.78 13.23
N MET A 88 0.04 -4.93 12.37
CA MET A 88 1.33 -5.20 11.73
C MET A 88 2.46 -5.36 12.74
N LEU A 89 2.56 -4.48 13.74
CA LEU A 89 3.59 -4.55 14.78
C LEU A 89 3.44 -5.78 15.68
N VAL A 90 2.21 -6.11 16.08
CA VAL A 90 1.95 -7.31 16.89
C VAL A 90 2.27 -8.57 16.09
N SER A 91 1.81 -8.64 14.84
CA SER A 91 2.11 -9.76 13.94
C SER A 91 3.60 -9.91 13.70
N ALA A 92 4.32 -8.82 13.42
CA ALA A 92 5.77 -8.83 13.22
C ALA A 92 6.51 -9.31 14.48
N SER A 93 6.10 -8.84 15.66
CA SER A 93 6.69 -9.27 16.93
C SER A 93 6.47 -10.75 17.19
N ALA A 94 5.27 -11.27 16.89
CA ALA A 94 4.94 -12.69 17.04
C ALA A 94 5.74 -13.58 16.07
N HIS A 95 5.98 -13.13 14.84
CA HIS A 95 6.83 -13.84 13.87
C HIS A 95 8.30 -13.80 14.26
N LEU A 96 8.82 -12.65 14.73
CA LEU A 96 10.20 -12.53 15.22
C LEU A 96 10.45 -13.37 16.46
N ALA A 97 9.46 -13.54 17.32
CA ALA A 97 9.53 -14.40 18.50
C ALA A 97 9.42 -15.90 18.16
N GLY A 98 9.20 -16.27 16.90
CA GLY A 98 8.99 -17.67 16.48
C GLY A 98 7.68 -18.28 16.98
N ILE A 99 6.73 -17.46 17.44
CA ILE A 99 5.43 -17.91 17.95
C ILE A 99 4.47 -18.23 16.78
N VAL A 100 4.65 -17.54 15.66
CA VAL A 100 3.81 -17.68 14.46
C VAL A 100 4.72 -17.75 13.24
N GLU A 101 4.61 -18.83 12.46
CA GLU A 101 5.28 -18.96 11.16
C GLU A 101 4.28 -18.99 9.98
N ALA A 102 2.99 -19.07 10.29
CA ALA A 102 1.96 -19.24 9.29
C ALA A 102 1.62 -17.94 8.56
N ARG A 103 1.48 -18.08 7.23
CA ARG A 103 0.93 -17.03 6.37
C ARG A 103 -0.61 -17.03 6.47
N PRO A 104 -1.27 -15.87 6.30
CA PRO A 104 -2.73 -15.82 6.25
C PRO A 104 -3.27 -16.71 5.11
N PRO A 105 -4.36 -17.45 5.34
CA PRO A 105 -4.93 -18.33 4.33
C PRO A 105 -5.40 -17.54 3.11
N GLN A 106 -5.23 -18.12 1.92
CA GLN A 106 -5.54 -17.45 0.65
C GLN A 106 -7.00 -16.97 0.58
N ALA A 107 -7.95 -17.71 1.16
CA ALA A 107 -9.35 -17.32 1.23
C ALA A 107 -9.57 -15.99 1.98
N VAL A 108 -8.81 -15.77 3.07
CA VAL A 108 -8.86 -14.52 3.85
C VAL A 108 -8.26 -13.37 3.03
N VAL A 109 -7.17 -13.62 2.31
CA VAL A 109 -6.53 -12.64 1.42
C VAL A 109 -7.51 -12.21 0.32
N TRP A 110 -8.20 -13.15 -0.33
CA TRP A 110 -9.20 -12.84 -1.35
C TRP A 110 -10.40 -12.07 -0.80
N ALA A 111 -10.89 -12.45 0.39
CA ALA A 111 -11.96 -11.72 1.06
C ALA A 111 -11.53 -10.27 1.39
N ALA A 112 -10.31 -10.08 1.90
CA ALA A 112 -9.75 -8.76 2.15
C ALA A 112 -9.62 -7.94 0.85
N GLN A 113 -9.12 -8.53 -0.23
CA GLN A 113 -9.04 -7.88 -1.54
C GLN A 113 -10.43 -7.45 -2.06
N ALA A 114 -11.45 -8.28 -1.91
CA ALA A 114 -12.81 -7.94 -2.31
C ALA A 114 -13.37 -6.76 -1.50
N VAL A 115 -13.18 -6.75 -0.18
CA VAL A 115 -13.62 -5.65 0.70
C VAL A 115 -12.89 -4.36 0.38
N LEU A 116 -11.56 -4.40 0.19
CA LEU A 116 -10.76 -3.23 -0.12
C LEU A 116 -11.08 -2.68 -1.52
N GLY A 117 -11.22 -3.56 -2.51
CA GLY A 117 -11.65 -3.19 -3.86
C GLY A 117 -13.04 -2.55 -3.86
N GLY A 118 -13.99 -3.13 -3.10
CA GLY A 118 -15.30 -2.53 -2.88
C GLY A 118 -15.22 -1.15 -2.22
N GLY A 119 -14.37 -0.98 -1.21
CA GLY A 119 -14.13 0.29 -0.55
C GLY A 119 -13.61 1.38 -1.49
N ILE A 120 -12.68 1.04 -2.38
CA ILE A 120 -12.21 1.95 -3.45
C ILE A 120 -13.37 2.26 -4.40
N GLY A 121 -14.14 1.26 -4.83
CA GLY A 121 -15.31 1.44 -5.69
C GLY A 121 -16.36 2.40 -5.10
N CYS A 122 -16.61 2.31 -3.78
CA CYS A 122 -17.53 3.19 -3.07
C CYS A 122 -17.13 4.69 -3.13
N ARG A 123 -15.85 5.02 -3.39
CA ARG A 123 -15.39 6.40 -3.56
C ARG A 123 -15.90 7.06 -4.84
N PHE A 124 -16.31 6.26 -5.83
CA PHE A 124 -16.84 6.73 -7.11
C PHE A 124 -18.37 6.81 -7.15
N VAL A 125 -19.05 6.44 -6.07
CA VAL A 125 -20.52 6.49 -5.99
C VAL A 125 -21.00 7.94 -6.17
N GLY A 126 -21.90 8.13 -7.12
CA GLY A 126 -22.48 9.43 -7.45
C GLY A 126 -21.51 10.40 -8.14
N VAL A 127 -20.45 9.90 -8.78
CA VAL A 127 -19.56 10.69 -9.65
C VAL A 127 -19.89 10.35 -11.11
N ALA A 128 -20.06 11.35 -11.96
CA ALA A 128 -20.36 11.11 -13.37
C ALA A 128 -19.15 10.48 -14.09
N VAL A 129 -19.40 9.53 -15.00
CA VAL A 129 -18.33 8.85 -15.75
C VAL A 129 -17.46 9.86 -16.53
N SER A 130 -18.05 10.92 -17.08
CA SER A 130 -17.31 11.99 -17.76
C SER A 130 -16.31 12.67 -16.81
N GLN A 131 -16.71 12.99 -15.59
CA GLN A 131 -15.83 13.56 -14.57
C GLN A 131 -14.72 12.58 -14.19
N ILE A 132 -15.02 11.28 -14.05
CA ILE A 132 -13.99 10.26 -13.77
C ILE A 132 -12.96 10.24 -14.89
N VAL A 133 -13.38 10.30 -16.16
CA VAL A 133 -12.47 10.31 -17.31
C VAL A 133 -11.60 11.56 -17.35
N ASP A 134 -12.16 12.74 -17.07
CA ASP A 134 -11.38 13.98 -17.07
C ASP A 134 -10.37 14.02 -15.92
N VAL A 135 -10.79 13.58 -14.73
CA VAL A 135 -9.87 13.41 -13.60
C VAL A 135 -8.84 12.31 -13.90
N ALA A 136 -9.19 11.25 -14.64
CA ALA A 136 -8.26 10.19 -15.03
C ALA A 136 -7.16 10.72 -15.94
N LYS A 137 -7.50 11.56 -16.91
CA LYS A 137 -6.52 12.20 -17.80
C LYS A 137 -5.53 13.04 -17.02
N ALA A 138 -6.03 13.86 -16.09
CA ALA A 138 -5.17 14.67 -15.22
C ALA A 138 -4.32 13.80 -14.28
N ALA A 139 -4.92 12.78 -13.65
CA ALA A 139 -4.24 11.85 -12.75
C ALA A 139 -3.19 11.00 -13.46
N SER A 140 -3.36 10.70 -14.74
CA SER A 140 -2.42 9.90 -15.55
C SER A 140 -1.04 10.55 -15.62
N GLY A 141 -0.97 11.88 -15.78
CA GLY A 141 0.31 12.59 -15.73
C GLY A 141 1.04 12.40 -14.39
N SER A 142 0.32 12.58 -13.28
CA SER A 142 0.89 12.36 -11.94
C SER A 142 1.29 10.90 -11.70
N CYS A 143 0.53 9.95 -12.24
CA CYS A 143 0.80 8.52 -12.18
C CYS A 143 2.09 8.19 -12.93
N LEU A 144 2.24 8.68 -14.16
CA LEU A 144 3.43 8.47 -14.98
C LEU A 144 4.68 9.04 -14.32
N ILE A 145 4.60 10.27 -13.81
CA ILE A 145 5.73 10.90 -13.11
C ILE A 145 6.11 10.05 -11.90
N SER A 146 5.15 9.72 -11.05
CA SER A 146 5.45 9.02 -9.80
C SER A 146 5.96 7.60 -10.04
N LEU A 147 5.41 6.88 -11.03
CA LEU A 147 5.88 5.54 -11.39
C LEU A 147 7.27 5.58 -12.03
N SER A 148 7.56 6.60 -12.85
CA SER A 148 8.89 6.80 -13.43
C SER A 148 9.91 7.10 -12.34
N THR A 149 9.59 7.99 -11.39
CA THR A 149 10.46 8.25 -10.24
C THR A 149 10.68 7.00 -9.40
N ALA A 150 9.65 6.20 -9.15
CA ALA A 150 9.77 4.93 -8.44
C ALA A 150 10.67 3.94 -9.19
N ALA A 151 10.54 3.84 -10.51
CA ALA A 151 11.38 2.98 -11.34
C ALA A 151 12.85 3.43 -11.34
N ILE A 152 13.11 4.74 -11.46
CA ILE A 152 14.47 5.31 -11.37
C ILE A 152 15.06 5.03 -9.98
N ALA A 153 14.31 5.27 -8.90
CA ALA A 153 14.79 4.98 -7.56
C ALA A 153 15.07 3.47 -7.38
N ALA A 154 14.20 2.61 -7.91
CA ALA A 154 14.39 1.16 -7.85
C ALA A 154 15.65 0.73 -8.61
N THR A 155 15.91 1.25 -9.82
CA THR A 155 17.13 0.91 -10.58
C THR A 155 18.40 1.41 -9.90
N LEU A 156 18.38 2.61 -9.30
CA LEU A 156 19.53 3.16 -8.60
C LEU A 156 19.87 2.37 -7.33
N ILE A 157 18.87 1.89 -6.59
CA ILE A 157 19.07 1.21 -5.32
C ILE A 157 19.31 -0.31 -5.51
N HIS A 158 18.75 -0.91 -6.56
CA HIS A 158 18.90 -2.34 -6.88
C HIS A 158 20.33 -2.91 -6.71
N PRO A 159 21.41 -2.28 -7.21
CA PRO A 159 22.76 -2.83 -7.06
C PRO A 159 23.26 -2.89 -5.62
N VAL A 160 22.69 -2.11 -4.70
CA VAL A 160 23.16 -2.01 -3.30
C VAL A 160 22.20 -2.70 -2.33
N ALA A 161 20.89 -2.75 -2.64
CA ALA A 161 19.88 -3.24 -1.72
C ALA A 161 19.84 -4.77 -1.53
N GLN A 162 20.50 -5.56 -2.39
CA GLN A 162 20.40 -7.04 -2.37
C GLN A 162 18.95 -7.56 -2.43
N VAL A 163 18.05 -6.78 -3.04
CA VAL A 163 16.61 -7.06 -3.19
C VAL A 163 16.25 -6.99 -4.65
N THR A 164 15.33 -7.84 -5.11
CA THR A 164 14.94 -7.90 -6.51
C THR A 164 14.27 -6.61 -6.98
N TRP A 165 14.52 -6.25 -8.24
CA TRP A 165 13.96 -5.03 -8.83
C TRP A 165 12.41 -4.93 -8.73
N PRO A 166 11.61 -6.01 -8.93
CA PRO A 166 10.17 -5.95 -8.78
C PRO A 166 9.72 -5.61 -7.35
N VAL A 167 10.40 -6.14 -6.33
CA VAL A 167 10.13 -5.82 -4.92
C VAL A 167 10.42 -4.34 -4.64
N LEU A 168 11.54 -3.82 -5.16
CA LEU A 168 11.90 -2.40 -5.02
C LEU A 168 10.91 -1.48 -5.74
N LEU A 169 10.51 -1.84 -6.96
CA LEU A 169 9.51 -1.07 -7.71
C LEU A 169 8.18 -1.02 -6.94
N LEU A 170 7.71 -2.16 -6.42
CA LEU A 170 6.50 -2.22 -5.60
C LEU A 170 6.62 -1.41 -4.31
N ALA A 171 7.78 -1.47 -3.64
CA ALA A 171 8.03 -0.74 -2.39
C ALA A 171 8.09 0.78 -2.57
N TYR A 172 8.62 1.26 -3.71
CA TYR A 172 8.74 2.69 -4.00
C TYR A 172 7.55 3.27 -4.76
N SER A 173 6.73 2.41 -5.36
CA SER A 173 5.53 2.86 -6.07
C SER A 173 4.55 3.55 -5.12
N PRO A 174 3.91 4.64 -5.56
CA PRO A 174 2.91 5.33 -4.76
C PRO A 174 1.64 4.48 -4.69
N GLY A 175 1.44 3.80 -3.57
CA GLY A 175 0.18 3.12 -3.29
C GLY A 175 -0.29 3.35 -1.86
N GLY A 176 -1.44 2.74 -1.55
CA GLY A 176 -1.79 2.43 -0.18
C GLY A 176 -1.05 1.17 0.26
N ILE A 177 -0.77 1.09 1.57
CA ILE A 177 0.02 0.00 2.16
C ILE A 177 -0.63 -1.35 1.83
N THR A 178 -1.94 -1.43 1.99
CA THR A 178 -2.69 -2.68 1.87
C THR A 178 -2.71 -3.17 0.43
N GLU A 179 -2.97 -2.29 -0.54
CA GLU A 179 -3.02 -2.63 -1.96
C GLU A 179 -1.66 -3.10 -2.47
N MET A 180 -0.59 -2.39 -2.14
CA MET A 180 0.77 -2.75 -2.59
C MET A 180 1.26 -4.05 -1.94
N THR A 181 0.95 -4.26 -0.66
CA THR A 181 1.31 -5.50 0.05
C THR A 181 0.55 -6.70 -0.51
N LEU A 182 -0.74 -6.55 -0.81
CA LEU A 182 -1.55 -7.61 -1.43
C LEU A 182 -1.13 -7.87 -2.88
N LEU A 183 -0.76 -6.83 -3.63
CA LEU A 183 -0.22 -6.98 -4.98
C LEU A 183 1.13 -7.72 -4.94
N ALA A 184 2.03 -7.36 -4.02
CA ALA A 184 3.28 -8.08 -3.82
C ALA A 184 3.05 -9.55 -3.50
N LEU A 185 2.14 -9.85 -2.55
CA LEU A 185 1.76 -11.22 -2.21
C LEU A 185 1.21 -11.98 -3.43
N SER A 186 0.34 -11.33 -4.22
CA SER A 186 -0.27 -11.93 -5.42
C SER A 186 0.74 -12.17 -6.54
N LEU A 187 1.80 -11.35 -6.62
CA LEU A 187 2.90 -11.49 -7.57
C LEU A 187 4.05 -12.38 -7.05
N GLY A 188 3.87 -13.03 -5.89
CA GLY A 188 4.90 -13.87 -5.26
C GLY A 188 6.14 -13.11 -4.80
N GLN A 189 6.02 -11.81 -4.60
CA GLN A 189 7.08 -10.92 -4.12
C GLN A 189 7.06 -10.80 -2.60
N ASP A 190 8.16 -10.30 -2.01
CA ASP A 190 8.28 -10.10 -0.57
C ASP A 190 7.32 -9.01 -0.07
N ALA A 191 6.14 -9.44 0.38
CA ALA A 191 5.10 -8.59 0.93
C ALA A 191 5.53 -7.92 2.25
N ALA A 192 6.38 -8.56 3.05
CA ALA A 192 6.85 -8.00 4.32
C ALA A 192 7.78 -6.81 4.06
N PHE A 193 8.68 -6.91 3.07
CA PHE A 193 9.52 -5.80 2.65
C PHE A 193 8.69 -4.60 2.14
N VAL A 194 7.72 -4.85 1.26
CA VAL A 194 6.84 -3.80 0.70
C VAL A 194 6.00 -3.13 1.78
N ALA A 195 5.41 -3.92 2.68
CA ALA A 195 4.60 -3.41 3.78
C ALA A 195 5.42 -2.56 4.74
N THR A 196 6.65 -2.98 5.05
CA THR A 196 7.57 -2.25 5.93
C THR A 196 7.97 -0.90 5.33
N HIS A 197 8.30 -0.85 4.03
CA HIS A 197 8.62 0.40 3.33
C HIS A 197 7.45 1.39 3.36
N HIS A 198 6.24 0.90 3.11
CA HIS A 198 5.03 1.71 3.15
C HIS A 198 4.67 2.18 4.57
N ALA A 199 4.87 1.33 5.58
CA ALA A 199 4.68 1.68 6.98
C ALA A 199 5.67 2.78 7.41
N LEU A 200 6.95 2.64 7.06
CA LEU A 200 7.98 3.65 7.27
C LEU A 200 7.60 4.96 6.60
N ARG A 201 7.14 4.93 5.34
CA ARG A 201 6.64 6.13 4.65
C ARG A 201 5.53 6.81 5.42
N VAL A 202 4.54 6.08 5.93
CA VAL A 202 3.44 6.68 6.71
C VAL A 202 3.95 7.28 8.03
N ILE A 203 4.84 6.58 8.75
CA ILE A 203 5.43 7.08 9.98
C ILE A 203 6.22 8.36 9.71
N LEU A 204 7.07 8.36 8.68
CA LEU A 204 7.88 9.52 8.27
C LEU A 204 6.98 10.68 7.85
N LEU A 205 5.95 10.44 7.04
CA LEU A 205 5.04 11.51 6.63
C LEU A 205 4.30 12.11 7.83
N CYS A 206 3.74 11.29 8.72
CA CYS A 206 3.01 11.78 9.88
C CYS A 206 3.90 12.49 10.90
N THR A 207 5.14 12.03 11.08
CA THR A 207 6.10 12.68 11.98
C THR A 207 6.65 13.96 11.37
N MET A 208 6.99 13.99 10.08
CA MET A 208 7.62 15.13 9.40
C MET A 208 6.64 16.23 8.99
N THR A 209 5.39 15.88 8.68
CA THR A 209 4.35 16.84 8.25
C THR A 209 4.22 18.05 9.19
N PRO A 210 4.04 17.90 10.52
CA PRO A 210 3.95 19.05 11.41
C PRO A 210 5.22 19.92 11.42
N PHE A 211 6.42 19.34 11.24
CA PHE A 211 7.67 20.10 11.15
C PHE A 211 7.76 20.89 9.84
N LEU A 212 7.40 20.27 8.70
CA LEU A 212 7.35 20.97 7.42
C LEU A 212 6.33 22.13 7.45
N PHE A 213 5.14 21.92 8.01
CA PHE A 213 4.14 22.99 8.11
C PHE A 213 4.62 24.16 8.96
N LYS A 214 5.38 23.91 10.04
CA LYS A 214 6.00 24.99 10.83
C LYS A 214 7.09 25.73 10.05
N ALA A 215 7.87 25.03 9.23
CA ALA A 215 8.94 25.63 8.43
C ALA A 215 8.41 26.46 7.24
N VAL A 216 7.25 26.08 6.69
CA VAL A 216 6.65 26.71 5.50
C VAL A 216 5.66 27.83 5.85
N LYS A 217 5.24 27.99 7.13
CA LYS A 217 4.42 29.15 7.52
C LYS A 217 5.11 30.44 7.08
N PRO A 218 4.53 31.23 6.16
CA PRO A 218 4.98 32.59 5.93
C PRO A 218 4.89 33.33 7.26
N LYS A 219 5.88 34.16 7.58
CA LYS A 219 5.70 35.16 8.64
C LYS A 219 4.48 35.99 8.26
N GLU A 220 3.35 35.79 8.93
CA GLU A 220 2.27 36.78 8.94
C GLU A 220 2.86 38.04 9.58
N GLN A 221 2.92 39.11 8.78
CA GLN A 221 3.23 40.47 9.22
C GLN A 221 2.03 41.06 9.95
#